data_AF-A0A9E4FG74-F1
#
_entry.id   AF-A0A9E4FG74-F1
#
_cell.length_a   1.000
_cell.length_b   1.000
_cell.length_c   1.000
_cell.angle_alpha   90.00
_cell.angle_beta   90.00
_cell.angle_gamma   90.00
#
_symmetry.space_group_name_H-M   'P 1'
#
loop_
_entity.id
_entity.type
_entity.pdbx_description
1 polymer ?
#
loop_
_entity_poly.entity_id
_entity_poly.type
_entity_poly.pdbx_seq_one_letter_code
_entity_poly.pdbx_strand_id
1 'polypeptide(L)'
;MNLSPSSPAVSDELPAAIQQLLSAHGFYSPIELLLATNRLAYDDYQAWRRGDHETLDDLLPDGVDAARSLLDEASIWVRGLHLDAETVPLLGTEAVGGVELRASANARLDDLLHTEYRRDVDREQPDLFLDGAQAEAQNELVDAITSRDAAASGEMLRRLAALDVGHWAVNHALALIEALQAEPPDRTDEARDRLDVVENAWVPAASALLRSEARDFLSPLWRDVGQALEGRPFEPDDPRGHPSWAYLNGLDWRSVKRTVLAEPNWESEPVLQVRLAHAQWRLGERRNAIRTWFALCWHAPGHFAENVESPTFPSSTLQRAWTEAHEESLDPPFTASWFPAWVIVLHPGIARETGPCGGPSEPEQAFDHLVALRRGHSDREDLDHRRALKDLHGDLLNRYLTSIGE
;
A
#
# COMPACT_ATOMS: atom_id res chain seq x y z
N MET A 1 6.71 -37.15 1.93
CA MET A 1 5.74 -36.04 2.10
C MET A 1 6.08 -35.34 3.41
N ASN A 2 7.02 -34.40 3.35
CA ASN A 2 7.30 -33.48 4.45
C ASN A 2 6.50 -32.22 4.16
N LEU A 3 5.46 -31.98 4.94
CA LEU A 3 4.83 -30.67 5.05
C LEU A 3 5.86 -29.78 5.75
N SER A 4 6.45 -28.86 5.00
CA SER A 4 7.22 -27.76 5.59
C SER A 4 6.26 -26.97 6.49
N PRO A 5 6.67 -26.56 7.69
CA PRO A 5 5.82 -25.73 8.53
C PRO A 5 5.69 -24.37 7.85
N SER A 6 4.46 -24.00 7.48
CA SER A 6 4.12 -22.62 7.13
C SER A 6 4.62 -21.71 8.25
N SER A 7 5.35 -20.67 7.87
CA SER A 7 5.95 -19.73 8.82
C SER A 7 4.82 -19.09 9.67
N PRO A 8 4.87 -19.13 11.01
CA PRO A 8 3.78 -18.68 11.88
C PRO A 8 3.43 -17.19 11.71
N ALA A 9 4.35 -16.38 11.17
CA ALA A 9 4.12 -14.96 10.90
C ALA A 9 3.09 -14.68 9.79
N VAL A 10 2.87 -15.62 8.86
CA VAL A 10 1.93 -15.43 7.72
C VAL A 10 0.47 -15.57 8.16
N SER A 11 0.21 -16.30 9.26
CA SER A 11 -1.15 -16.64 9.72
C SER A 11 -1.87 -15.48 10.42
N ASP A 12 -1.14 -14.58 11.10
CA ASP A 12 -1.75 -13.50 11.90
C ASP A 12 -2.00 -12.22 11.08
N GLU A 13 -1.23 -11.99 10.02
CA GLU A 13 -1.39 -10.80 9.15
C GLU A 13 -2.58 -10.93 8.20
N LEU A 14 -2.96 -12.16 7.82
CA LEU A 14 -4.02 -12.42 6.85
C LEU A 14 -5.41 -11.94 7.30
N PRO A 15 -5.91 -12.28 8.51
CA PRO A 15 -7.19 -11.77 9.00
C PRO A 15 -7.22 -10.24 9.08
N ALA A 16 -6.13 -9.61 9.55
CA ALA A 16 -6.05 -8.16 9.67
C ALA A 16 -6.11 -7.46 8.30
N ALA A 17 -5.36 -7.98 7.32
CA ALA A 17 -5.37 -7.46 5.96
C ALA A 17 -6.77 -7.58 5.31
N ILE A 18 -7.46 -8.70 5.49
CA ILE A 18 -8.80 -8.88 4.93
C ILE A 18 -9.82 -7.97 5.63
N GLN A 19 -9.75 -7.81 6.97
CA GLN A 19 -10.62 -6.87 7.68
C GLN A 19 -10.41 -5.43 7.21
N GLN A 20 -9.16 -5.04 6.98
CA GLN A 20 -8.83 -3.72 6.44
C GLN A 20 -9.42 -3.54 5.03
N LEU A 21 -9.30 -4.53 4.15
CA LEU A 21 -9.91 -4.49 2.81
C LEU A 21 -11.44 -4.38 2.87
N LEU A 22 -12.09 -5.19 3.71
CA LEU A 22 -13.53 -5.14 3.92
C LEU A 22 -13.99 -3.79 4.50
N SER A 23 -13.20 -3.20 5.40
CA SER A 23 -13.51 -1.89 5.98
C SER A 23 -13.29 -0.75 4.99
N ALA A 24 -12.29 -0.86 4.12
CA ALA A 24 -11.91 0.19 3.18
C ALA A 24 -12.78 0.18 1.91
N HIS A 25 -13.08 -1.01 1.38
CA HIS A 25 -13.75 -1.17 0.08
C HIS A 25 -15.19 -1.70 0.20
N GLY A 26 -15.58 -2.23 1.36
CA GLY A 26 -16.87 -2.90 1.55
C GLY A 26 -16.90 -4.34 1.06
N PHE A 27 -15.84 -4.81 0.40
CA PHE A 27 -15.70 -6.15 -0.14
C PHE A 27 -14.26 -6.64 -0.08
N TYR A 28 -14.05 -7.93 -0.36
CA TYR A 28 -12.74 -8.57 -0.44
C TYR A 28 -12.53 -9.14 -1.85
N SER A 29 -11.40 -8.78 -2.46
CA SER A 29 -10.89 -9.38 -3.70
C SER A 29 -9.51 -10.01 -3.45
N PRO A 30 -9.25 -11.23 -3.93
CA PRO A 30 -7.95 -11.88 -3.84
C PRO A 30 -6.80 -11.10 -4.50
N ILE A 31 -7.08 -10.37 -5.58
CA ILE A 31 -6.07 -9.48 -6.21
C ILE A 31 -5.68 -8.36 -5.25
N GLU A 32 -6.67 -7.72 -4.62
CA GLU A 32 -6.43 -6.66 -3.64
C GLU A 32 -5.63 -7.17 -2.44
N LEU A 33 -5.86 -8.40 -2.01
CA LEU A 33 -5.06 -9.02 -0.95
C LEU A 33 -3.60 -9.22 -1.38
N LEU A 34 -3.35 -9.72 -2.58
CA LEU A 34 -1.99 -9.90 -3.09
C LEU A 34 -1.24 -8.56 -3.22
N LEU A 35 -1.93 -7.52 -3.68
CA LEU A 35 -1.38 -6.16 -3.75
C LEU A 35 -1.12 -5.57 -2.36
N ALA A 36 -2.09 -5.70 -1.44
CA ALA A 36 -1.99 -5.19 -0.07
C ALA A 36 -0.83 -5.86 0.69
N THR A 37 -0.65 -7.17 0.51
CA THR A 37 0.39 -7.98 1.16
C THR A 37 1.72 -8.02 0.41
N ASN A 38 1.86 -7.22 -0.65
CA ASN A 38 3.08 -7.12 -1.46
C ASN A 38 3.54 -8.44 -2.10
N ARG A 39 2.58 -9.31 -2.41
CA ARG A 39 2.77 -10.59 -3.14
C ARG A 39 2.44 -10.48 -4.62
N LEU A 40 1.95 -9.31 -5.04
CA LEU A 40 1.87 -8.87 -6.42
C LEU A 40 2.26 -7.39 -6.43
N ALA A 41 3.18 -6.99 -7.31
CA ALA A 41 3.50 -5.59 -7.48
C ALA A 41 2.44 -4.91 -8.35
N TYR A 42 2.09 -3.67 -8.03
CA TYR A 42 1.04 -2.96 -8.76
C TYR A 42 1.40 -2.69 -10.24
N ASP A 43 2.68 -2.40 -10.52
CA ASP A 43 3.15 -2.21 -11.90
C ASP A 43 3.04 -3.50 -12.72
N ASP A 44 3.32 -4.65 -12.11
CA ASP A 44 3.27 -5.95 -12.77
C ASP A 44 1.80 -6.35 -13.01
N TYR A 45 0.91 -6.07 -12.05
CA TYR A 45 -0.53 -6.15 -12.23
C TYR A 45 -1.03 -5.28 -13.40
N GLN A 46 -0.59 -4.02 -13.47
CA GLN A 46 -0.95 -3.11 -14.56
C GLN A 46 -0.41 -3.58 -15.92
N ALA A 47 0.81 -4.11 -15.96
CA ALA A 47 1.37 -4.70 -17.17
C ALA A 47 0.54 -5.90 -17.66
N TRP A 48 0.13 -6.78 -16.75
CA TRP A 48 -0.82 -7.85 -17.08
C TRP A 48 -2.17 -7.30 -17.57
N ARG A 49 -2.75 -6.29 -16.91
CA ARG A 49 -4.01 -5.66 -17.34
C ARG A 49 -3.92 -5.08 -18.77
N ARG A 50 -2.79 -4.49 -19.16
CA ARG A 50 -2.53 -3.99 -20.52
C ARG A 50 -2.27 -5.09 -21.56
N GLY A 51 -2.11 -6.34 -21.13
CA GLY A 51 -1.78 -7.47 -22.00
C GLY A 51 -0.29 -7.66 -22.27
N ASP A 52 0.60 -7.03 -21.49
CA ASP A 52 2.06 -7.23 -21.60
C ASP A 52 2.47 -8.65 -21.13
N HIS A 53 1.63 -9.28 -20.30
CA HIS A 53 1.79 -10.64 -19.79
C HIS A 53 0.51 -11.44 -20.01
N GLU A 54 0.63 -12.72 -20.36
CA GLU A 54 -0.53 -13.60 -20.57
C GLU A 54 -1.23 -13.96 -19.25
N THR A 55 -0.46 -14.15 -18.17
CA THR A 55 -0.95 -14.48 -16.83
C THR A 55 -0.11 -13.79 -15.76
N LEU A 56 -0.57 -13.81 -14.50
CA LEU A 56 0.16 -13.30 -13.34
C LEU A 56 1.21 -14.30 -12.81
N ASP A 57 1.26 -15.53 -13.31
CA ASP A 57 2.01 -16.64 -12.69
C ASP A 57 3.51 -16.33 -12.51
N ASP A 58 4.14 -15.75 -13.53
CA ASP A 58 5.56 -15.36 -13.51
C ASP A 58 5.83 -14.07 -12.73
N LEU A 59 4.77 -13.34 -12.34
CA LEU A 59 4.83 -12.06 -11.63
C LEU A 59 4.66 -12.23 -10.11
N LEU A 60 4.32 -13.44 -9.65
CA LEU A 60 4.17 -13.78 -8.24
C LEU A 60 5.54 -14.12 -7.63
N PRO A 61 6.10 -13.29 -6.72
CA PRO A 61 7.47 -13.48 -6.23
C PRO A 61 7.69 -14.80 -5.48
N ASP A 62 6.66 -15.26 -4.76
CA ASP A 62 6.68 -16.51 -3.99
C ASP A 62 6.23 -17.72 -4.83
N GLY A 63 5.85 -17.50 -6.10
CA GLY A 63 5.34 -18.49 -7.02
C GLY A 63 3.85 -18.84 -6.83
N VAL A 64 3.31 -19.51 -7.85
CA VAL A 64 1.89 -19.90 -7.98
C VAL A 64 1.39 -20.71 -6.77
N ASP A 65 2.17 -21.68 -6.29
CA ASP A 65 1.74 -22.56 -5.19
C ASP A 65 1.59 -21.83 -3.85
N ALA A 66 2.47 -20.87 -3.58
CA ALA A 66 2.40 -20.06 -2.37
C ALA A 66 1.19 -19.12 -2.40
N ALA A 67 0.99 -18.43 -3.53
CA ALA A 67 -0.18 -17.56 -3.72
C ALA A 67 -1.50 -18.35 -3.61
N ARG A 68 -1.59 -19.52 -4.28
CA ARG A 68 -2.76 -20.40 -4.17
C ARG A 68 -3.02 -20.81 -2.72
N SER A 69 -1.99 -21.23 -2.00
CA SER A 69 -2.15 -21.71 -0.62
C SER A 69 -2.66 -20.60 0.31
N LEU A 70 -2.14 -19.37 0.15
CA LEU A 70 -2.61 -18.19 0.86
C LEU A 70 -4.08 -17.87 0.54
N LEU A 71 -4.45 -17.87 -0.75
CA LEU A 71 -5.80 -17.52 -1.17
C LEU A 71 -6.83 -18.60 -0.82
N ASP A 72 -6.44 -19.87 -0.78
CA ASP A 72 -7.28 -20.95 -0.25
C ASP A 72 -7.54 -20.73 1.26
N GLU A 73 -6.52 -20.37 2.05
CA GLU A 73 -6.67 -20.05 3.47
C GLU A 73 -7.56 -18.81 3.69
N ALA A 74 -7.34 -17.76 2.90
CA ALA A 74 -8.17 -16.56 2.90
C ALA A 74 -9.64 -16.89 2.57
N SER A 75 -9.88 -17.70 1.55
CA SER A 75 -11.24 -18.15 1.18
C SER A 75 -11.92 -18.92 2.31
N ILE A 76 -11.19 -19.77 3.05
CA ILE A 76 -11.76 -20.50 4.19
C ILE A 76 -12.17 -19.51 5.29
N TRP A 77 -11.29 -18.57 5.60
CA TRP A 77 -11.52 -17.58 6.65
C TRP A 77 -12.71 -16.66 6.30
N VAL A 78 -12.77 -16.14 5.07
CA VAL A 78 -13.83 -15.24 4.61
C VAL A 78 -15.20 -15.93 4.57
N ARG A 79 -15.26 -17.21 4.16
CA ARG A 79 -16.51 -17.98 4.24
C ARG A 79 -17.01 -18.16 5.68
N GLY A 80 -16.10 -18.19 6.65
CA GLY A 80 -16.44 -18.16 8.07
C GLY A 80 -17.13 -16.87 8.52
N LEU A 81 -16.99 -15.77 7.77
CA LEU A 81 -17.67 -14.49 8.00
C LEU A 81 -19.05 -14.39 7.35
N HIS A 82 -19.54 -15.46 6.70
CA HIS A 82 -20.81 -15.48 5.97
C HIS A 82 -20.89 -14.42 4.85
N LEU A 83 -19.79 -14.16 4.14
CA LEU A 83 -19.80 -13.35 2.92
C LEU A 83 -20.24 -14.18 1.71
N ASP A 84 -20.95 -13.54 0.79
CA ASP A 84 -21.34 -14.12 -0.48
C ASP A 84 -20.18 -14.06 -1.46
N ALA A 85 -19.91 -15.19 -2.12
CA ALA A 85 -18.89 -15.30 -3.16
C ALA A 85 -19.52 -15.12 -4.54
N GLU A 86 -18.96 -14.21 -5.33
CA GLU A 86 -19.39 -13.90 -6.69
C GLU A 86 -18.20 -14.03 -7.66
N THR A 87 -18.44 -14.64 -8.82
CA THR A 87 -17.43 -14.71 -9.87
C THR A 87 -17.49 -13.44 -10.71
N VAL A 88 -16.38 -12.70 -10.76
CA VAL A 88 -16.27 -11.40 -11.43
C VAL A 88 -15.23 -11.51 -12.55
N PRO A 89 -15.56 -11.07 -13.78
CA PRO A 89 -14.59 -11.08 -14.88
C PRO A 89 -13.49 -10.04 -14.65
N LEU A 90 -12.25 -10.40 -14.97
CA LEU A 90 -11.10 -9.49 -14.91
C LEU A 90 -10.83 -8.95 -16.32
N LEU A 91 -11.10 -7.67 -16.57
CA LEU A 91 -11.05 -7.12 -17.93
C LEU A 91 -9.73 -6.43 -18.25
N GLY A 92 -9.22 -6.64 -19.46
CA GLY A 92 -8.04 -5.95 -19.96
C GLY A 92 -8.25 -4.44 -20.12
N THR A 93 -7.15 -3.71 -20.14
CA THR A 93 -7.09 -2.27 -20.39
C THR A 93 -6.30 -1.98 -21.67
N GLU A 94 -6.43 -0.76 -22.19
CA GLU A 94 -5.68 -0.27 -23.36
C GLU A 94 -5.76 -1.21 -24.59
N ALA A 95 -4.66 -1.84 -24.98
CA ALA A 95 -4.54 -2.68 -26.16
C ALA A 95 -5.48 -3.90 -26.16
N VAL A 96 -5.87 -4.35 -24.96
CA VAL A 96 -6.80 -5.47 -24.72
C VAL A 96 -8.05 -5.02 -23.96
N GLY A 97 -8.41 -3.73 -24.07
CA GLY A 97 -9.58 -3.12 -23.43
C GLY A 97 -10.86 -3.95 -23.60
N GLY A 98 -11.50 -4.31 -22.49
CA GLY A 98 -12.78 -5.03 -22.48
C GLY A 98 -12.68 -6.53 -22.81
N VAL A 99 -11.48 -7.07 -22.99
CA VAL A 99 -11.26 -8.52 -23.15
C VAL A 99 -11.12 -9.15 -21.77
N GLU A 100 -11.86 -10.23 -21.50
CA GLU A 100 -11.68 -11.00 -20.27
C GLU A 100 -10.30 -11.67 -20.25
N LEU A 101 -9.53 -11.36 -19.20
CA LEU A 101 -8.17 -11.83 -19.00
C LEU A 101 -8.16 -13.10 -18.17
N ARG A 102 -7.20 -13.96 -18.50
CA ARG A 102 -6.87 -15.09 -17.66
C ARG A 102 -5.82 -14.67 -16.62
N ALA A 103 -6.09 -14.92 -15.35
CA ALA A 103 -5.19 -14.52 -14.27
C ALA A 103 -4.09 -15.56 -14.02
N SER A 104 -4.39 -16.86 -14.21
CA SER A 104 -3.42 -17.94 -14.00
C SER A 104 -3.58 -19.13 -14.97
N ALA A 105 -2.47 -19.77 -15.31
CA ALA A 105 -2.51 -21.06 -16.00
C ALA A 105 -3.01 -22.19 -15.08
N ASN A 106 -2.90 -22.02 -13.76
CA ASN A 106 -3.46 -22.92 -12.76
C ASN A 106 -4.94 -22.62 -12.55
N ALA A 107 -5.83 -23.52 -13.00
CA ALA A 107 -7.27 -23.33 -12.93
C ALA A 107 -7.80 -23.01 -11.51
N ARG A 108 -7.22 -23.60 -10.45
CA ARG A 108 -7.66 -23.32 -9.09
C ARG A 108 -7.28 -21.91 -8.64
N LEU A 109 -6.07 -21.46 -8.99
CA LEU A 109 -5.64 -20.10 -8.70
C LEU A 109 -6.44 -19.08 -9.53
N ASP A 110 -6.69 -19.39 -10.79
CA ASP A 110 -7.49 -18.57 -11.70
C ASP A 110 -8.92 -18.38 -11.16
N ASP A 111 -9.59 -19.47 -10.76
CA ASP A 111 -10.92 -19.42 -10.13
C ASP A 111 -10.91 -18.54 -8.87
N LEU A 112 -9.88 -18.67 -8.02
CA LEU A 112 -9.76 -17.87 -6.81
C LEU A 112 -9.64 -16.39 -7.15
N LEU A 113 -8.78 -16.02 -8.11
CA LEU A 113 -8.55 -14.64 -8.50
C LEU A 113 -9.79 -13.97 -9.11
N HIS A 114 -10.69 -14.74 -9.71
CA HIS A 114 -11.99 -14.27 -10.22
C HIS A 114 -13.10 -14.29 -9.17
N THR A 115 -12.83 -14.58 -7.90
CA THR A 115 -13.86 -14.64 -6.86
C THR A 115 -13.79 -13.44 -5.93
N GLU A 116 -14.81 -12.57 -5.95
CA GLU A 116 -14.99 -11.52 -4.95
C GLU A 116 -15.94 -11.96 -3.83
N TYR A 117 -15.79 -11.36 -2.65
CA TYR A 117 -16.63 -11.65 -1.49
C TYR A 117 -17.24 -10.38 -0.91
N ARG A 118 -18.57 -10.38 -0.76
CA ARG A 118 -19.37 -9.21 -0.33
C ARG A 118 -20.30 -9.56 0.83
N ARG A 119 -20.75 -8.55 1.59
CA ARG A 119 -21.78 -8.73 2.63
C ARG A 119 -23.16 -8.77 1.97
N ASP A 120 -24.01 -9.73 2.36
CA ASP A 120 -25.40 -9.90 1.89
C ASP A 120 -26.30 -8.66 2.15
N VAL A 121 -25.83 -7.71 2.96
CA VAL A 121 -26.56 -6.48 3.34
C VAL A 121 -26.75 -5.51 2.15
N ASP A 122 -26.01 -5.66 1.04
CA ASP A 122 -26.21 -4.85 -0.17
C ASP A 122 -27.42 -5.32 -1.02
N ARG A 123 -28.17 -6.34 -0.58
CA ARG A 123 -29.51 -6.68 -1.11
C ARG A 123 -30.62 -6.07 -0.25
N GLU A 124 -30.56 -4.75 0.01
CA GLU A 124 -31.80 -4.04 0.34
C GLU A 124 -32.74 -4.17 -0.86
N GLN A 125 -33.91 -4.81 -0.70
CA GLN A 125 -34.90 -4.93 -1.77
C GLN A 125 -35.47 -3.54 -2.09
N PRO A 126 -35.07 -2.90 -3.21
CA PRO A 126 -35.56 -1.58 -3.57
C PRO A 126 -36.88 -1.71 -4.35
N ASP A 127 -37.53 -0.59 -4.65
CA ASP A 127 -38.75 -0.54 -5.43
C ASP A 127 -38.43 -0.99 -6.88
N LEU A 128 -38.69 -2.27 -7.15
CA LEU A 128 -38.05 -3.16 -8.14
C LEU A 128 -38.01 -2.66 -9.61
N PHE A 129 -38.75 -1.61 -9.94
CA PHE A 129 -38.94 -1.16 -11.33
C PHE A 129 -38.30 0.20 -11.63
N LEU A 130 -38.29 1.14 -10.68
CA LEU A 130 -37.67 2.46 -10.87
C LEU A 130 -36.21 2.43 -10.42
N ASP A 131 -35.96 1.81 -9.27
CA ASP A 131 -34.61 1.62 -8.74
C ASP A 131 -33.81 0.65 -9.62
N GLY A 132 -34.48 -0.32 -10.26
CA GLY A 132 -33.84 -1.26 -11.19
C GLY A 132 -33.27 -0.58 -12.44
N ALA A 133 -34.00 0.35 -13.06
CA ALA A 133 -33.54 1.05 -14.27
C ALA A 133 -32.45 2.09 -13.96
N GLN A 134 -32.54 2.78 -12.83
CA GLN A 134 -31.50 3.71 -12.37
C GLN A 134 -30.23 2.97 -11.95
N ALA A 135 -30.35 1.86 -11.22
CA ALA A 135 -29.22 1.02 -10.83
C ALA A 135 -28.56 0.36 -12.04
N GLU A 136 -29.34 -0.14 -13.01
CA GLU A 136 -28.79 -0.66 -14.27
C GLU A 136 -28.03 0.42 -15.04
N ALA A 137 -28.62 1.61 -15.22
CA ALA A 137 -27.94 2.72 -15.90
C ALA A 137 -26.69 3.20 -15.15
N GLN A 138 -26.69 3.17 -13.81
CA GLN A 138 -25.51 3.47 -13.00
C GLN A 138 -24.42 2.42 -13.17
N ASN A 139 -24.77 1.13 -13.18
CA ASN A 139 -23.82 0.04 -13.35
C ASN A 139 -23.19 0.09 -14.75
N GLU A 140 -24.00 0.24 -15.80
CA GLU A 140 -23.50 0.41 -17.18
C GLU A 140 -22.60 1.65 -17.31
N LEU A 141 -22.90 2.74 -16.59
CA LEU A 141 -22.08 3.93 -16.55
C LEU A 141 -20.73 3.67 -15.87
N VAL A 142 -20.73 2.97 -14.73
CA VAL A 142 -19.50 2.54 -14.05
C VAL A 142 -18.67 1.66 -14.98
N ASP A 143 -19.28 0.66 -15.62
CA ASP A 143 -18.60 -0.24 -16.56
C ASP A 143 -17.97 0.50 -17.75
N ALA A 144 -18.69 1.49 -18.31
CA ALA A 144 -18.15 2.32 -19.39
C ALA A 144 -16.96 3.17 -18.93
N ILE A 145 -17.04 3.75 -17.72
CA ILE A 145 -15.96 4.57 -17.15
C ILE A 145 -14.72 3.71 -16.85
N THR A 146 -14.90 2.53 -16.23
CA THR A 146 -13.80 1.61 -15.90
C THR A 146 -13.17 1.00 -17.15
N SER A 147 -13.96 0.78 -18.21
CA SER A 147 -13.48 0.41 -19.54
C SER A 147 -12.80 1.56 -20.31
N ARG A 148 -12.77 2.77 -19.74
CA ARG A 148 -12.17 3.99 -20.31
C ARG A 148 -12.76 4.40 -21.67
N ASP A 149 -14.04 4.08 -21.93
CA ASP A 149 -14.74 4.51 -23.15
C ASP A 149 -15.53 5.80 -22.89
N ALA A 150 -14.88 6.95 -23.13
CA ALA A 150 -15.48 8.26 -22.91
C ALA A 150 -16.78 8.49 -23.70
N ALA A 151 -16.91 7.89 -24.88
CA ALA A 151 -18.10 8.04 -25.72
C ALA A 151 -19.27 7.24 -25.13
N ALA A 152 -19.03 5.98 -24.76
CA ALA A 152 -20.01 5.15 -24.08
C ALA A 152 -20.41 5.75 -22.72
N SER A 153 -19.45 6.23 -21.92
CA SER A 153 -19.73 6.89 -20.64
C SER A 153 -20.64 8.11 -20.83
N GLY A 154 -20.41 8.92 -21.86
CA GLY A 154 -21.25 10.07 -22.18
C GLY A 154 -22.68 9.70 -22.60
N GLU A 155 -22.89 8.56 -23.27
CA GLU A 155 -24.22 8.03 -23.57
C GLU A 155 -24.91 7.51 -22.30
N MET A 156 -24.22 6.71 -21.49
CA MET A 156 -24.78 6.15 -20.25
C MET A 156 -25.13 7.24 -19.24
N LEU A 157 -24.32 8.30 -19.15
CA LEU A 157 -24.63 9.47 -18.32
C LEU A 157 -25.89 10.17 -18.79
N ARG A 158 -26.09 10.35 -20.11
CA ARG A 158 -27.33 10.94 -20.65
C ARG A 158 -28.54 10.07 -20.35
N ARG A 159 -28.40 8.74 -20.43
CA ARG A 159 -29.45 7.79 -20.03
C ARG A 159 -29.81 7.94 -18.55
N LEU A 160 -28.80 7.98 -17.67
CA LEU A 160 -29.02 8.15 -16.23
C LEU A 160 -29.67 9.51 -15.90
N ALA A 161 -29.17 10.60 -16.49
CA ALA A 161 -29.71 11.94 -16.27
C ALA A 161 -31.14 12.10 -16.83
N ALA A 162 -31.52 11.35 -17.88
CA ALA A 162 -32.88 11.32 -18.38
C ALA A 162 -33.86 10.60 -17.43
N LEU A 163 -33.36 9.63 -16.65
CA LEU A 163 -34.13 8.96 -15.60
C LEU A 163 -34.23 9.81 -14.33
N ASP A 164 -33.12 10.42 -13.91
CA ASP A 164 -33.08 11.37 -12.79
C ASP A 164 -31.91 12.35 -12.93
N VAL A 165 -32.24 13.63 -13.18
CA VAL A 165 -31.27 14.73 -13.28
C VAL A 165 -30.59 15.03 -11.94
N GLY A 166 -31.27 14.74 -10.82
CA GLY A 166 -30.77 14.96 -9.46
C GLY A 166 -29.95 13.81 -8.89
N HIS A 167 -29.70 12.76 -9.69
CA HIS A 167 -29.02 11.57 -9.22
C HIS A 167 -27.58 11.90 -8.80
N TRP A 168 -27.18 11.45 -7.60
CA TRP A 168 -25.89 11.80 -6.98
C TRP A 168 -24.68 11.47 -7.86
N ALA A 169 -24.77 10.38 -8.64
CA ALA A 169 -23.69 9.93 -9.52
C ALA A 169 -23.44 10.85 -10.74
N VAL A 170 -24.39 11.71 -11.13
CA VAL A 170 -24.28 12.52 -12.36
C VAL A 170 -23.08 13.45 -12.31
N ASN A 171 -22.90 14.19 -11.21
CA ASN A 171 -21.78 15.13 -11.07
C ASN A 171 -20.43 14.42 -10.98
N HIS A 172 -20.38 13.26 -10.30
CA HIS A 172 -19.17 12.45 -10.23
C HIS A 172 -18.80 11.88 -11.60
N ALA A 173 -19.76 11.35 -12.34
CA ALA A 173 -19.55 10.83 -13.68
C ALA A 173 -19.09 11.92 -14.66
N LEU A 174 -19.62 13.14 -14.57
CA LEU A 174 -19.13 14.28 -15.37
C LEU A 174 -17.63 14.52 -15.15
N ALA A 175 -17.19 14.56 -13.89
CA ALA A 175 -15.78 14.76 -13.55
C ALA A 175 -14.88 13.61 -14.07
N LEU A 176 -15.36 12.37 -14.02
CA LEU A 176 -14.60 11.22 -14.53
C LEU A 176 -14.57 11.15 -16.06
N ILE A 177 -15.64 11.58 -16.74
CA ILE A 177 -15.66 11.71 -18.21
C ILE A 177 -14.70 12.82 -18.65
N GLU A 178 -14.68 13.95 -17.94
CA GLU A 178 -13.68 15.00 -18.16
C GLU A 178 -12.27 14.43 -18.01
N ALA A 179 -12.01 13.63 -16.98
CA ALA A 179 -10.72 12.97 -16.78
C ALA A 179 -10.34 12.02 -17.93
N LEU A 180 -11.29 11.27 -18.48
CA LEU A 180 -11.06 10.39 -19.63
C LEU A 180 -10.75 11.16 -20.92
N GLN A 181 -11.27 12.37 -21.05
CA GLN A 181 -11.08 13.23 -22.22
C GLN A 181 -9.86 14.14 -22.09
N ALA A 182 -9.30 14.26 -20.89
CA ALA A 182 -8.20 15.16 -20.61
C ALA A 182 -6.90 14.63 -21.23
N GLU A 183 -6.25 15.46 -22.05
CA GLU A 183 -4.92 15.16 -22.57
C GLU A 183 -3.88 15.16 -21.42
N PRO A 184 -2.81 14.35 -21.50
CA PRO A 184 -1.70 14.42 -20.56
C PRO A 184 -1.11 15.84 -20.52
N PRO A 185 -0.77 16.39 -19.33
CA PRO A 185 -0.10 17.68 -19.26
C PRO A 185 1.30 17.60 -19.89
N ASP A 186 1.67 18.60 -20.70
CA ASP A 186 2.99 18.64 -21.35
C ASP A 186 3.96 19.60 -20.64
N ARG A 187 3.43 20.53 -19.84
CA ARG A 187 4.20 21.56 -19.14
C ARG A 187 4.01 21.49 -17.64
N THR A 188 5.03 21.90 -16.90
CA THR A 188 4.99 21.92 -15.42
C THR A 188 3.83 22.73 -14.86
N ASP A 189 3.51 23.90 -15.43
CA ASP A 189 2.38 24.72 -14.96
C ASP A 189 1.03 24.00 -15.17
N GLU A 190 0.85 23.33 -16.33
CA GLU A 190 -0.35 22.53 -16.61
C GLU A 190 -0.44 21.32 -15.68
N ALA A 191 0.70 20.70 -15.35
CA ALA A 191 0.76 19.59 -14.41
C ALA A 191 0.35 20.01 -13.00
N ARG A 192 0.70 21.24 -12.57
CA ARG A 192 0.25 21.79 -11.29
C ARG A 192 -1.24 22.07 -11.27
N ASP A 193 -1.77 22.68 -12.32
CA ASP A 193 -3.22 22.91 -12.43
C ASP A 193 -3.96 21.56 -12.46
N ARG A 194 -3.41 20.57 -13.19
CA ARG A 194 -3.94 19.21 -13.23
C ARG A 194 -3.89 18.53 -11.87
N LEU A 195 -2.83 18.74 -11.08
CA LEU A 195 -2.72 18.20 -9.73
C LEU A 195 -3.89 18.63 -8.85
N ASP A 196 -4.24 19.93 -8.87
CA ASP A 196 -5.36 20.45 -8.09
C ASP A 196 -6.71 19.88 -8.58
N VAL A 197 -6.88 19.68 -9.89
CA VAL A 197 -8.09 19.04 -10.45
C VAL A 197 -8.20 17.58 -10.03
N VAL A 198 -7.10 16.82 -10.11
CA VAL A 198 -7.06 15.41 -9.71
C VAL A 198 -7.43 15.28 -8.23
N GLU A 199 -6.81 16.07 -7.35
CA GLU A 199 -7.03 15.99 -5.89
C GLU A 199 -8.43 16.43 -5.49
N ASN A 200 -8.97 17.51 -6.08
CA ASN A 200 -10.21 18.11 -5.60
C ASN A 200 -11.46 17.67 -6.35
N ALA A 201 -11.33 17.14 -7.57
CA ALA A 201 -12.48 16.72 -8.38
C ALA A 201 -12.46 15.22 -8.70
N TRP A 202 -11.36 14.72 -9.26
CA TRP A 202 -11.35 13.36 -9.79
C TRP A 202 -11.20 12.29 -8.71
N VAL A 203 -10.34 12.50 -7.72
CA VAL A 203 -10.18 11.58 -6.58
C VAL A 203 -11.50 11.41 -5.83
N PRO A 204 -12.20 12.46 -5.37
CA PRO A 204 -13.49 12.31 -4.72
C PRO A 204 -14.54 11.65 -5.60
N ALA A 205 -14.59 11.98 -6.89
CA ALA A 205 -15.54 11.38 -7.83
C ALA A 205 -15.30 9.89 -8.04
N ALA A 206 -14.04 9.49 -8.21
CA ALA A 206 -13.66 8.09 -8.38
C ALA A 206 -13.92 7.29 -7.10
N SER A 207 -13.57 7.82 -5.93
CA SER A 207 -13.88 7.18 -4.65
C SER A 207 -15.38 6.99 -4.43
N ALA A 208 -16.20 7.96 -4.82
CA ALA A 208 -17.65 7.90 -4.68
C ALA A 208 -18.30 6.91 -5.66
N LEU A 209 -17.90 6.93 -6.94
CA LEU A 209 -18.59 6.21 -8.01
C LEU A 209 -17.96 4.85 -8.33
N LEU A 210 -16.62 4.75 -8.34
CA LEU A 210 -15.88 3.58 -8.80
C LEU A 210 -15.41 2.68 -7.66
N ARG A 211 -15.33 3.21 -6.43
CA ARG A 211 -14.92 2.48 -5.21
C ARG A 211 -13.55 1.80 -5.38
N SER A 212 -13.50 0.48 -5.56
CA SER A 212 -12.25 -0.28 -5.77
C SER A 212 -11.57 0.04 -7.08
N GLU A 213 -12.36 0.28 -8.14
CA GLU A 213 -11.84 0.57 -9.48
C GLU A 213 -11.27 2.00 -9.55
N ALA A 214 -11.51 2.82 -8.53
CA ALA A 214 -10.97 4.18 -8.44
C ALA A 214 -9.45 4.20 -8.59
N ARG A 215 -8.76 3.22 -7.99
CA ARG A 215 -7.31 3.12 -8.05
C ARG A 215 -6.82 2.93 -9.49
N ASP A 216 -7.40 1.97 -10.19
CA ASP A 216 -6.98 1.60 -11.56
C ASP A 216 -7.36 2.68 -12.56
N PHE A 217 -8.47 3.38 -12.31
CA PHE A 217 -8.85 4.56 -13.07
C PHE A 217 -7.87 5.74 -12.89
N LEU A 218 -7.56 6.09 -11.64
CA LEU A 218 -6.77 7.28 -11.28
C LEU A 218 -5.27 7.10 -11.51
N SER A 219 -4.74 5.88 -11.37
CA SER A 219 -3.30 5.64 -11.40
C SER A 219 -2.62 6.19 -12.68
N PRO A 220 -3.14 5.95 -13.90
CA PRO A 220 -2.57 6.54 -15.11
C PRO A 220 -2.58 8.08 -15.12
N LEU A 221 -3.66 8.70 -14.64
CA LEU A 221 -3.80 10.17 -14.60
C LEU A 221 -2.77 10.80 -13.66
N TRP A 222 -2.48 10.15 -12.54
CA TRP A 222 -1.42 10.54 -11.62
C TRP A 222 -0.02 10.38 -12.24
N ARG A 223 0.21 9.32 -13.02
CA ARG A 223 1.49 9.10 -13.72
C ARG A 223 1.77 10.17 -14.75
N ASP A 224 0.75 10.59 -15.52
CA ASP A 224 0.88 11.67 -16.50
C ASP A 224 1.31 12.99 -15.83
N VAL A 225 0.71 13.32 -14.69
CA VAL A 225 1.13 14.48 -13.87
C VAL A 225 2.58 14.32 -13.39
N GLY A 226 2.94 13.14 -12.88
CA GLY A 226 4.31 12.87 -12.43
C GLY A 226 5.35 13.04 -13.53
N GLN A 227 5.03 12.58 -14.74
CA GLN A 227 5.90 12.70 -15.91
C GLN A 227 6.12 14.17 -16.30
N ALA A 228 5.06 14.98 -16.31
CA ALA A 228 5.14 16.40 -16.63
C ALA A 228 5.84 17.25 -15.55
N LEU A 229 5.93 16.73 -14.32
CA LEU A 229 6.68 17.33 -13.21
C LEU A 229 8.15 16.87 -13.16
N GLU A 230 8.58 15.92 -14.01
CA GLU A 230 9.97 15.45 -13.99
C GLU A 230 10.99 16.58 -14.20
N GLY A 231 12.08 16.53 -13.43
CA GLY A 231 13.16 17.53 -13.47
C GLY A 231 12.90 18.78 -12.62
N ARG A 232 11.71 18.93 -12.02
CA ARG A 232 11.46 19.97 -11.03
C ARG A 232 12.12 19.59 -9.69
N PRO A 233 12.96 20.48 -9.09
CA PRO A 233 13.59 20.21 -7.81
C PRO A 233 12.56 20.17 -6.68
N PHE A 234 12.91 19.49 -5.59
CA PHE A 234 12.10 19.49 -4.38
C PHE A 234 12.07 20.87 -3.70
N GLU A 235 10.87 21.32 -3.36
CA GLU A 235 10.62 22.57 -2.63
C GLU A 235 9.88 22.24 -1.32
N PRO A 236 10.48 22.45 -0.13
CA PRO A 236 9.85 22.11 1.15
C PRO A 236 8.52 22.84 1.42
N ASP A 237 8.35 24.05 0.88
CA ASP A 237 7.11 24.84 1.00
C ASP A 237 6.01 24.34 0.04
N ASP A 238 6.35 23.54 -0.96
CA ASP A 238 5.43 22.91 -1.90
C ASP A 238 5.81 21.44 -2.19
N PRO A 239 5.74 20.53 -1.19
CA PRO A 239 6.18 19.15 -1.35
C PRO A 239 5.36 18.36 -2.38
N ARG A 240 4.13 18.82 -2.67
CA ARG A 240 3.21 18.24 -3.66
C ARG A 240 3.67 18.49 -5.09
N GLY A 241 4.43 19.57 -5.30
CA GLY A 241 4.97 19.96 -6.59
C GLY A 241 6.10 19.07 -7.13
N HIS A 242 6.69 18.22 -6.31
CA HIS A 242 7.75 17.29 -6.70
C HIS A 242 7.14 16.02 -7.34
N PRO A 243 7.70 15.49 -8.45
CA PRO A 243 7.14 14.35 -9.19
C PRO A 243 6.88 13.10 -8.35
N SER A 244 7.68 12.86 -7.30
CA SER A 244 7.46 11.73 -6.40
C SER A 244 6.08 11.73 -5.74
N TRP A 245 5.42 12.89 -5.57
CA TRP A 245 4.08 12.98 -4.99
C TRP A 245 3.04 12.37 -5.94
N ALA A 246 3.08 12.76 -7.20
CA ALA A 246 2.18 12.25 -8.22
C ALA A 246 2.41 10.75 -8.44
N TYR A 247 3.67 10.31 -8.54
CA TYR A 247 3.98 8.88 -8.68
C TYR A 247 3.57 8.04 -7.47
N LEU A 248 3.63 8.59 -6.24
CA LEU A 248 3.16 7.92 -5.04
C LEU A 248 1.67 7.62 -5.13
N ASN A 249 0.87 8.62 -5.50
CA ASN A 249 -0.57 8.47 -5.66
C ASN A 249 -0.94 7.64 -6.91
N GLY A 250 -0.10 7.68 -7.93
CA GLY A 250 -0.18 6.81 -9.11
C GLY A 250 0.30 5.38 -8.88
N LEU A 251 0.79 5.06 -7.69
CA LEU A 251 1.32 3.74 -7.30
C LEU A 251 2.48 3.27 -8.19
N ASP A 252 3.21 4.20 -8.81
CA ASP A 252 4.45 3.94 -9.55
C ASP A 252 5.63 4.05 -8.59
N TRP A 253 5.81 2.99 -7.81
CA TRP A 253 6.84 2.94 -6.76
C TRP A 253 8.26 3.04 -7.32
N ARG A 254 8.48 2.54 -8.55
CA ARG A 254 9.79 2.63 -9.22
C ARG A 254 10.12 4.09 -9.52
N SER A 255 9.17 4.85 -10.07
CA SER A 255 9.35 6.27 -10.34
C SER A 255 9.43 7.12 -9.07
N VAL A 256 8.70 6.78 -7.99
CA VAL A 256 8.91 7.42 -6.67
C VAL A 256 10.36 7.27 -6.23
N LYS A 257 10.87 6.03 -6.17
CA LYS A 257 12.25 5.77 -5.75
C LYS A 257 13.26 6.50 -6.63
N ARG A 258 13.11 6.43 -7.96
CA ARG A 258 14.01 7.08 -8.92
C ARG A 258 14.05 8.59 -8.73
N THR A 259 12.89 9.24 -8.64
CA THR A 259 12.81 10.71 -8.54
C THR A 259 13.33 11.20 -7.21
N VAL A 260 13.02 10.53 -6.09
CA VAL A 260 13.58 10.89 -4.78
C VAL A 260 15.10 10.75 -4.75
N LEU A 261 15.65 9.66 -5.27
CA LEU A 261 17.11 9.45 -5.27
C LEU A 261 17.86 10.38 -6.24
N ALA A 262 17.16 11.01 -7.18
CA ALA A 262 17.74 12.02 -8.06
C ALA A 262 17.88 13.39 -7.38
N GLU A 263 17.11 13.65 -6.31
CA GLU A 263 17.18 14.92 -5.59
C GLU A 263 18.46 15.05 -4.76
N PRO A 264 19.20 16.16 -4.90
CA PRO A 264 20.32 16.45 -4.00
C PRO A 264 19.83 16.57 -2.56
N ASN A 265 20.58 15.97 -1.62
CA ASN A 265 20.28 16.02 -0.19
C ASN A 265 18.90 15.48 0.21
N TRP A 266 18.31 14.54 -0.54
CA TRP A 266 17.05 13.90 -0.15
C TRP A 266 17.09 13.29 1.27
N GLU A 267 18.28 12.91 1.74
CA GLU A 267 18.55 12.38 3.09
C GLU A 267 18.30 13.41 4.20
N SER A 268 18.28 14.71 3.92
CA SER A 268 17.91 15.74 4.90
C SER A 268 16.42 16.09 4.88
N GLU A 269 15.66 15.61 3.90
CA GLU A 269 14.26 15.98 3.68
C GLU A 269 13.31 14.88 4.18
N PRO A 270 12.63 15.06 5.33
CA PRO A 270 11.83 14.00 5.96
C PRO A 270 10.72 13.46 5.06
N VAL A 271 10.05 14.35 4.33
CA VAL A 271 8.96 14.00 3.40
C VAL A 271 9.45 13.10 2.28
N LEU A 272 10.66 13.35 1.75
CA LEU A 272 11.25 12.52 0.70
C LEU A 272 11.66 11.15 1.23
N GLN A 273 12.22 11.09 2.45
CA GLN A 273 12.55 9.82 3.11
C GLN A 273 11.32 8.94 3.32
N VAL A 274 10.19 9.51 3.77
CA VAL A 274 8.93 8.77 3.93
C VAL A 274 8.50 8.16 2.58
N ARG A 275 8.49 8.96 1.51
CA ARG A 275 8.12 8.50 0.16
C ARG A 275 9.05 7.39 -0.33
N LEU A 276 10.36 7.54 -0.09
CA LEU A 276 11.36 6.54 -0.45
C LEU A 276 11.16 5.23 0.33
N ALA A 277 10.91 5.30 1.64
CA ALA A 277 10.71 4.12 2.47
C ALA A 277 9.45 3.34 2.05
N HIS A 278 8.36 4.05 1.76
CA HIS A 278 7.15 3.45 1.18
C HIS A 278 7.44 2.76 -0.16
N ALA A 279 8.15 3.43 -1.07
CA ALA A 279 8.53 2.85 -2.35
C ALA A 279 9.42 1.61 -2.20
N GLN A 280 10.46 1.69 -1.37
CA GLN A 280 11.35 0.56 -1.08
C GLN A 280 10.58 -0.63 -0.52
N TRP A 281 9.64 -0.39 0.40
CA TRP A 281 8.80 -1.46 0.95
C TRP A 281 7.95 -2.12 -0.13
N ARG A 282 7.27 -1.31 -0.94
CA ARG A 282 6.40 -1.78 -2.03
C ARG A 282 7.16 -2.50 -3.14
N LEU A 283 8.44 -2.19 -3.32
CA LEU A 283 9.36 -2.89 -4.23
C LEU A 283 9.98 -4.14 -3.63
N GLY A 284 9.59 -4.55 -2.41
CA GLY A 284 10.15 -5.71 -1.73
C GLY A 284 11.55 -5.49 -1.14
N GLU A 285 12.08 -4.27 -1.18
CA GLU A 285 13.38 -3.89 -0.64
C GLU A 285 13.30 -3.62 0.88
N ARG A 286 12.75 -4.59 1.63
CA ARG A 286 12.43 -4.45 3.07
C ARG A 286 13.59 -3.91 3.90
N ARG A 287 14.80 -4.42 3.66
CA ARG A 287 16.02 -3.96 4.35
C ARG A 287 16.26 -2.46 4.15
N ASN A 288 16.12 -1.97 2.93
CA ASN A 288 16.34 -0.56 2.63
C ASN A 288 15.24 0.29 3.28
N ALA A 289 13.97 -0.14 3.19
CA ALA A 289 12.85 0.55 3.80
C ALA A 289 13.03 0.71 5.32
N ILE A 290 13.39 -0.37 6.02
CA ILE A 290 13.66 -0.36 7.46
C ILE A 290 14.79 0.61 7.81
N ARG A 291 15.89 0.60 7.05
CA ARG A 291 16.99 1.53 7.28
C ARG A 291 16.56 2.98 7.08
N THR A 292 15.74 3.26 6.06
CA THR A 292 15.21 4.61 5.81
C THR A 292 14.27 5.06 6.94
N TRP A 293 13.38 4.21 7.44
CA TRP A 293 12.53 4.55 8.59
C TRP A 293 13.34 4.76 9.88
N PHE A 294 14.40 3.97 10.12
CA PHE A 294 15.28 4.16 11.28
C PHE A 294 16.04 5.48 11.19
N ALA A 295 16.57 5.84 10.02
CA ALA A 295 17.18 7.15 9.81
C ALA A 295 16.19 8.29 10.12
N LEU A 296 14.92 8.14 9.71
CA LEU A 296 13.87 9.10 10.00
C LEU A 296 13.58 9.21 11.52
N CYS A 297 13.61 8.10 12.26
CA CYS A 297 13.44 8.10 13.73
C CYS A 297 14.48 8.99 14.43
N TRP A 298 15.72 9.01 13.94
CA TRP A 298 16.81 9.78 14.53
C TRP A 298 16.82 11.23 14.07
N HIS A 299 16.65 11.50 12.78
CA HIS A 299 16.79 12.85 12.25
C HIS A 299 15.48 13.67 12.22
N ALA A 300 14.32 13.02 12.13
CA ALA A 300 13.01 13.68 12.14
C ALA A 300 11.96 12.86 12.92
N PRO A 301 12.15 12.66 14.24
CA PRO A 301 11.31 11.78 15.06
C PRO A 301 9.81 12.09 14.98
N GLY A 302 9.43 13.37 14.89
CA GLY A 302 8.03 13.77 14.73
C GLY A 302 7.40 13.30 13.41
N HIS A 303 8.14 13.41 12.30
CA HIS A 303 7.66 12.93 10.99
C HIS A 303 7.52 11.40 10.98
N PHE A 304 8.43 10.68 11.65
CA PHE A 304 8.28 9.24 11.79
C PHE A 304 7.02 8.88 12.59
N ALA A 305 6.80 9.51 13.75
CA ALA A 305 5.63 9.28 14.59
C ALA A 305 4.31 9.50 13.82
N GLU A 306 4.18 10.62 13.11
CA GLU A 306 2.99 10.91 12.28
C GLU A 306 2.80 9.86 11.17
N ASN A 307 3.88 9.37 10.57
CA ASN A 307 3.81 8.38 9.49
C ASN A 307 3.46 6.98 9.98
N VAL A 308 4.06 6.50 11.08
CA VAL A 308 3.82 5.13 11.60
C VAL A 308 2.40 4.97 12.17
N GLU A 309 1.79 6.06 12.64
CA GLU A 309 0.39 6.10 13.09
C GLU A 309 -0.62 6.17 11.94
N SER A 310 -0.16 6.44 10.71
CA SER A 310 -1.02 6.47 9.54
C SER A 310 -1.59 5.08 9.22
N PRO A 311 -2.89 4.96 8.86
CA PRO A 311 -3.47 3.73 8.35
C PRO A 311 -2.80 3.20 7.06
N THR A 312 -2.05 4.07 6.38
CA THR A 312 -1.34 3.75 5.12
C THR A 312 0.09 3.26 5.35
N PHE A 313 0.54 3.20 6.61
CA PHE A 313 1.86 2.70 6.95
C PHE A 313 1.98 1.22 6.56
N PRO A 314 3.02 0.82 5.82
CA PRO A 314 2.95 -0.44 5.08
C PRO A 314 3.44 -1.66 5.89
N SER A 315 3.98 -1.47 7.09
CA SER A 315 4.45 -2.55 7.98
C SER A 315 3.63 -2.61 9.26
N SER A 316 2.65 -3.52 9.30
CA SER A 316 1.85 -3.83 10.50
C SER A 316 2.72 -4.28 11.68
N THR A 317 3.79 -5.03 11.40
CA THR A 317 4.76 -5.48 12.41
C THR A 317 5.43 -4.28 13.10
N LEU A 318 5.91 -3.29 12.35
CA LEU A 318 6.51 -2.09 12.94
C LEU A 318 5.46 -1.20 13.60
N GLN A 319 4.26 -1.07 13.02
CA GLN A 319 3.17 -0.31 13.64
C GLN A 319 2.72 -0.92 14.98
N ARG A 320 2.64 -2.25 15.08
CA ARG A 320 2.35 -2.92 16.35
C ARG A 320 3.48 -2.70 17.36
N ALA A 321 4.73 -2.86 16.94
CA ALA A 321 5.88 -2.59 17.80
C ALA A 321 5.89 -1.14 18.31
N TRP A 322 5.40 -0.19 17.51
CA TRP A 322 5.24 1.22 17.88
C TRP A 322 4.19 1.38 18.98
N THR A 323 3.01 0.78 18.80
CA THR A 323 1.93 0.79 19.80
C THR A 323 2.40 0.16 21.11
N GLU A 324 3.03 -1.02 21.06
CA GLU A 324 3.57 -1.71 22.24
C GLU A 324 4.59 -0.83 22.99
N ALA A 325 5.45 -0.11 22.27
CA ALA A 325 6.43 0.78 22.89
C ALA A 325 5.78 1.96 23.67
N HIS A 326 4.62 2.44 23.22
CA HIS A 326 3.90 3.55 23.87
C HIS A 326 3.06 3.13 25.06
N GLU A 327 2.63 1.86 25.10
CA GLU A 327 1.92 1.29 26.25
C GLU A 327 2.86 1.01 27.43
N GLU A 328 4.15 0.84 27.14
CA GLU A 328 5.20 0.57 28.12
C GLU A 328 5.60 1.84 28.90
N SER A 329 5.52 1.76 30.22
CA SER A 329 5.97 2.84 31.11
C SER A 329 7.47 2.73 31.38
N LEU A 330 8.30 3.09 30.39
CA LEU A 330 9.77 3.09 30.48
C LEU A 330 10.32 4.34 31.20
N ASP A 331 11.45 4.19 31.89
CA ASP A 331 12.26 5.29 32.44
C ASP A 331 13.70 5.25 31.85
N PRO A 332 14.13 6.24 31.05
CA PRO A 332 13.37 7.43 30.62
C PRO A 332 12.19 7.11 29.67
N PRO A 333 11.24 8.05 29.50
CA PRO A 333 10.10 7.84 28.60
C PRO A 333 10.53 7.55 27.17
N PHE A 334 9.83 6.61 26.55
CA PHE A 334 10.04 6.23 25.16
C PHE A 334 9.77 7.41 24.21
N THR A 335 10.65 7.61 23.23
CA THR A 335 10.47 8.57 22.14
C THR A 335 10.75 7.91 20.79
N ALA A 336 10.31 8.54 19.70
CA ALA A 336 10.51 8.02 18.35
C ALA A 336 11.98 7.66 18.04
N SER A 337 12.95 8.41 18.56
CA SER A 337 14.37 8.14 18.32
C SER A 337 14.88 6.84 18.97
N TRP A 338 14.20 6.34 20.01
CA TRP A 338 14.51 5.06 20.65
C TRP A 338 13.84 3.86 19.95
N PHE A 339 12.91 4.10 19.03
CA PHE A 339 12.16 3.05 18.34
C PHE A 339 13.03 2.02 17.59
N PRO A 340 14.07 2.41 16.84
CA PRO A 340 14.96 1.43 16.21
C PRO A 340 15.56 0.42 17.19
N ALA A 341 15.95 0.89 18.38
CA ALA A 341 16.53 0.06 19.42
C ALA A 341 15.47 -0.89 20.02
N TRP A 342 14.26 -0.39 20.29
CA TRP A 342 13.12 -1.19 20.73
C TRP A 342 12.75 -2.30 19.74
N VAL A 343 12.68 -1.99 18.45
CA VAL A 343 12.35 -2.96 17.39
C VAL A 343 13.34 -4.13 17.37
N ILE A 344 14.63 -3.89 17.60
CA ILE A 344 15.64 -4.97 17.67
C ILE A 344 15.43 -5.90 18.87
N VAL A 345 14.87 -5.38 19.97
CA VAL A 345 14.54 -6.21 21.14
C VAL A 345 13.39 -7.16 20.79
N LEU A 346 12.31 -6.65 20.19
CA LEU A 346 11.14 -7.47 19.82
C LEU A 346 11.40 -8.41 18.63
N HIS A 347 12.17 -7.94 17.65
CA HIS A 347 12.38 -8.62 16.38
C HIS A 347 13.87 -8.79 16.08
N PRO A 348 14.53 -9.79 16.69
CA PRO A 348 15.99 -9.98 16.58
C PRO A 348 16.49 -10.21 15.14
N GLY A 349 15.62 -10.70 14.25
CA GLY A 349 15.94 -10.88 12.83
C GLY A 349 16.36 -9.58 12.13
N ILE A 350 15.76 -8.45 12.53
CA ILE A 350 16.03 -7.13 11.93
C ILE A 350 17.48 -6.68 12.16
N ALA A 351 18.07 -7.01 13.32
CA ALA A 351 19.45 -6.63 13.65
C ALA A 351 20.49 -7.22 12.68
N ARG A 352 20.19 -8.38 12.07
CA ARG A 352 21.06 -8.97 11.05
C ARG A 352 20.97 -8.23 9.72
N GLU A 353 19.83 -7.60 9.43
CA GLU A 353 19.55 -6.95 8.16
C GLU A 353 20.05 -5.51 8.10
N THR A 354 19.97 -4.76 9.20
CA THR A 354 20.25 -3.32 9.21
C THR A 354 21.72 -2.98 9.44
N GLY A 355 22.39 -3.72 10.34
CA GLY A 355 23.75 -3.41 10.80
C GLY A 355 23.85 -2.12 11.63
N PRO A 356 25.06 -1.77 12.10
CA PRO A 356 25.25 -0.57 12.92
C PRO A 356 24.99 0.69 12.10
N CYS A 357 24.47 1.72 12.76
CA CYS A 357 24.19 3.04 12.20
C CYS A 357 25.39 4.01 12.35
N GLY A 358 26.20 3.87 13.42
CA GLY A 358 27.40 4.69 13.64
C GLY A 358 27.13 6.14 14.04
N GLY A 359 25.92 6.44 14.49
CA GLY A 359 25.49 7.78 14.88
C GLY A 359 25.92 8.20 16.29
N PRO A 360 26.04 9.51 16.57
CA PRO A 360 26.58 10.00 17.84
C PRO A 360 25.55 10.12 18.97
N SER A 361 24.23 10.04 18.69
CA SER A 361 23.21 10.22 19.73
C SER A 361 23.06 9.00 20.64
N GLU A 362 22.56 9.20 21.85
CA GLU A 362 22.32 8.09 22.81
C GLU A 362 21.42 6.97 22.21
N PRO A 363 20.31 7.27 21.51
CA PRO A 363 19.49 6.23 20.88
C PRO A 363 20.22 5.46 19.77
N GLU A 364 21.05 6.13 18.96
CA GLU A 364 21.86 5.51 17.91
C GLU A 364 22.92 4.58 18.51
N GLN A 365 23.59 5.02 19.58
CA GLN A 365 24.57 4.20 20.31
C GLN A 365 23.92 2.97 20.95
N ALA A 366 22.74 3.13 21.56
CA ALA A 366 21.99 2.02 22.14
C ALA A 366 21.57 0.99 21.08
N PHE A 367 21.13 1.47 19.91
CA PHE A 367 20.85 0.63 18.75
C PHE A 367 22.10 -0.16 18.32
N ASP A 368 23.26 0.49 18.20
CA ASP A 368 24.51 -0.18 17.80
C ASP A 368 24.96 -1.25 18.81
N HIS A 369 24.82 -0.97 20.11
CA HIS A 369 25.08 -1.96 21.15
C HIS A 369 24.14 -3.17 21.09
N LEU A 370 22.85 -2.95 20.82
CA LEU A 370 21.90 -4.04 20.63
C LEU A 370 22.20 -4.86 19.36
N VAL A 371 22.58 -4.21 18.26
CA VAL A 371 23.04 -4.91 17.04
C VAL A 371 24.26 -5.78 17.35
N ALA A 372 25.24 -5.26 18.10
CA ALA A 372 26.44 -6.01 18.48
C ALA A 372 26.10 -7.23 19.37
N LEU A 373 25.23 -7.05 20.36
CA LEU A 373 24.74 -8.10 21.24
C LEU A 373 23.99 -9.21 20.48
N ARG A 374 23.13 -8.84 19.52
CA ARG A 374 22.36 -9.81 18.71
C ARG A 374 23.21 -10.59 17.70
N ARG A 375 24.39 -10.06 17.34
CA ARG A 375 25.34 -10.74 16.44
C ARG A 375 26.19 -11.77 17.16
N GLY A 376 26.29 -11.69 18.49
CA GLY A 376 27.06 -12.60 19.34
C GLY A 376 28.57 -12.40 19.19
N HIS A 377 29.21 -11.86 20.22
CA HIS A 377 30.66 -11.68 20.30
C HIS A 377 31.24 -12.52 21.45
N SER A 378 32.47 -12.26 21.87
CA SER A 378 33.03 -12.91 23.06
C SER A 378 32.28 -12.50 24.33
N ASP A 379 32.26 -13.36 25.35
CA ASP A 379 31.58 -13.09 26.64
C ASP A 379 31.98 -11.74 27.26
N ARG A 380 33.22 -11.29 27.02
CA ARG A 380 33.73 -10.01 27.52
C ARG A 380 33.14 -8.82 26.76
N GLU A 381 33.09 -8.90 25.44
CA GLU A 381 32.52 -7.86 24.58
C GLU A 381 31.00 -7.72 24.80
N ASP A 382 30.32 -8.84 24.98
CA ASP A 382 28.90 -8.86 25.35
C ASP A 382 28.64 -8.18 26.71
N LEU A 383 29.51 -8.39 27.71
CA LEU A 383 29.41 -7.71 29.00
C LEU A 383 29.63 -6.20 28.88
N ASP A 384 30.59 -5.77 28.06
CA ASP A 384 30.88 -4.36 27.82
C ASP A 384 29.69 -3.67 27.13
N HIS A 385 29.09 -4.31 26.11
CA HIS A 385 27.89 -3.80 25.45
C HIS A 385 26.66 -3.76 26.36
N ARG A 386 26.45 -4.78 27.22
CA ARG A 386 25.36 -4.76 28.21
C ARG A 386 25.54 -3.62 29.22
N ARG A 387 26.78 -3.37 29.66
CA ARG A 387 27.07 -2.27 30.57
C ARG A 387 26.79 -0.92 29.92
N ALA A 388 27.28 -0.72 28.69
CA ALA A 388 27.02 0.51 27.95
C ALA A 388 25.51 0.73 27.71
N LEU A 389 24.77 -0.31 27.33
CA LEU A 389 23.32 -0.22 27.18
C LEU A 389 22.61 0.10 28.50
N LYS A 390 23.08 -0.43 29.64
CA LYS A 390 22.53 -0.10 30.97
C LYS A 390 22.70 1.38 31.29
N ASP A 391 23.87 1.92 30.99
CA ASP A 391 24.22 3.31 31.28
C ASP A 391 23.41 4.29 30.39
N LEU A 392 23.05 3.86 29.17
CA LEU A 392 22.18 4.62 28.25
C LEU A 392 20.68 4.48 28.60
N HIS A 393 20.18 3.26 28.77
CA HIS A 393 18.76 2.98 29.00
C HIS A 393 18.55 1.64 29.72
N GLY A 394 18.44 1.68 31.05
CA GLY A 394 18.34 0.48 31.91
C GLY A 394 17.14 -0.42 31.60
N ASP A 395 15.96 0.15 31.37
CA ASP A 395 14.75 -0.64 31.08
C ASP A 395 14.80 -1.35 29.72
N LEU A 396 15.44 -0.74 28.73
CA LEU A 396 15.67 -1.34 27.42
C LEU A 396 16.60 -2.56 27.52
N LEU A 397 17.65 -2.49 28.37
CA LEU A 397 18.48 -3.64 28.69
C LEU A 397 17.67 -4.75 29.37
N ASN A 398 16.81 -4.41 30.33
CA ASN A 398 15.99 -5.41 31.02
C ASN A 398 15.08 -6.14 30.02
N ARG A 399 14.46 -5.42 29.09
CA ARG A 399 13.65 -5.99 28.00
C ARG A 399 14.47 -6.89 27.08
N TYR A 400 15.67 -6.45 26.70
CA TYR A 400 16.60 -7.29 25.95
C TYR A 400 16.92 -8.60 26.66
N LEU A 401 17.22 -8.56 27.97
CA LEU A 401 17.55 -9.75 28.76
C LEU A 401 16.36 -10.71 28.90
N THR A 402 15.13 -10.20 29.01
CA THR A 402 13.92 -11.04 28.99
C THR A 402 13.77 -11.73 27.62
N SER A 403 13.99 -11.00 26.53
CA SER A 403 13.84 -11.52 25.16
C SER A 403 14.86 -12.60 24.74
N ILE A 404 15.92 -12.82 25.52
CA ILE A 404 16.90 -13.90 25.30
C ILE A 404 16.74 -15.06 26.30
N GLY A 405 15.93 -14.86 27.34
CA GLY A 405 15.65 -15.86 28.39
C GLY A 405 14.39 -16.71 28.11
N GLU A 406 13.50 -16.20 27.26
CA GLU A 406 12.41 -16.94 26.59
C GLU A 406 12.95 -17.65 25.34
#